data_AF-A0A7L7L6X7-F1
#
_entry.id   AF-A0A7L7L6X7-F1
#
_cell.length_a   1.000
_cell.length_b   1.000
_cell.length_c   1.000
_cell.angle_alpha   90.00
_cell.angle_beta   90.00
_cell.angle_gamma   90.00
#
_symmetry.space_group_name_H-M   'P 1'
#
loop_
_entity.id
_entity.type
_entity.pdbx_description
1 polymer ?
#
loop_
_entity_poly.entity_id
_entity_poly.type
_entity_poly.pdbx_seq_one_letter_code
_entity_poly.pdbx_strand_id
1 'polypeptide(L)'
;MFKKFTHFTWVSLLVLVLSNTAYAQKNYVKGYIILPSQDTLSGLIDDQNWERNPDFIYFKKNIESEKQRFGISQIMGFGAETGNSYRRSVVQVDATPTRVEELLLIAKPKIRTDTVFLQELVKGNVNLYHLSDANHKTHFFIQIKNNAIKELIQRNYLVTKNRQQFLGTYNQYKDQLQYTYLTECASLVPLIKNTTYTKFALTTLIEKYNTCLNPVSEAEFKTALDKHELKFNIVAGANSTRYTFKGERNKYLTDTKFDWQSNPMVGLAFQVLLPQNRQKWSIYNEVTWKKNYTKSKYRLKDGFTDESGTVTIKADYIGLSSLVRYSWMNPNYQPFLNAGITFNRLLNLDTRVQTVAKHSTYNEVKDAPLITDPRNFEVGVVAGAGIKVKKVTAELRLEKGSGFLIYQKLSVDKNMLLFLLSYQIK
;
A
#
# COMPACT_ATOMS: atom_id res chain seq x y z
N MET A 1 -0.12 44.81 -4.35
CA MET A 1 1.04 44.08 -3.77
C MET A 1 0.70 43.29 -2.49
N PHE A 2 -0.40 43.58 -1.79
CA PHE A 2 -0.77 42.94 -0.51
C PHE A 2 -1.35 41.50 -0.55
N LYS A 3 -1.78 40.97 -1.70
CA LYS A 3 -2.34 39.61 -1.80
C LYS A 3 -1.31 38.47 -1.74
N LYS A 4 -0.02 38.74 -2.01
CA LYS A 4 1.03 37.71 -1.97
C LYS A 4 1.51 37.38 -0.55
N PHE A 5 1.36 38.32 0.39
CA PHE A 5 1.86 38.15 1.76
C PHE A 5 0.99 37.22 2.61
N THR A 6 -0.33 37.19 2.37
CA THR A 6 -1.26 36.34 3.14
C THR A 6 -1.06 34.85 2.85
N HIS A 7 -0.69 34.46 1.63
CA HIS A 7 -0.45 33.04 1.32
C HIS A 7 0.80 32.51 2.02
N PHE A 8 1.84 33.34 2.17
CA PHE A 8 3.07 32.94 2.85
C PHE A 8 2.87 32.74 4.36
N THR A 9 2.05 33.58 4.99
CA THR A 9 1.73 33.46 6.42
C THR A 9 0.93 32.20 6.74
N TRP A 10 -0.08 31.86 5.91
CA TRP A 10 -0.86 30.61 6.07
C TRP A 10 -0.02 29.35 5.84
N VAL A 11 0.90 29.37 4.86
CA VAL A 11 1.84 28.26 4.62
C VAL A 11 2.80 28.12 5.81
N SER A 12 3.33 29.21 6.37
CA SER A 12 4.20 29.14 7.54
C SER A 12 3.48 28.60 8.78
N LEU A 13 2.22 28.99 8.99
CA LEU A 13 1.38 28.52 10.10
C LEU A 13 1.08 27.02 9.95
N LEU A 14 0.79 26.56 8.73
CA LEU A 14 0.62 25.14 8.41
C LEU A 14 1.90 24.33 8.68
N VAL A 15 3.07 24.85 8.29
CA VAL A 15 4.37 24.21 8.54
C VAL A 15 4.69 24.13 10.04
N LEU A 16 4.36 25.17 10.82
CA LEU A 16 4.51 25.19 12.28
C LEU A 16 3.58 24.21 13.02
N VAL A 17 2.35 24.02 12.52
CA VAL A 17 1.43 23.00 13.07
C VAL A 17 1.88 21.59 12.69
N LEU A 18 2.41 21.41 11.47
CA LEU A 18 2.95 20.13 11.01
C LEU A 18 4.24 19.74 11.76
N SER A 19 5.13 20.69 12.09
CA SER A 19 6.38 20.41 12.80
C SER A 19 6.17 19.91 14.23
N ASN A 20 5.11 20.34 14.92
CA ASN A 20 4.77 19.85 16.27
C ASN A 20 4.32 18.38 16.28
N THR A 21 3.81 17.87 15.16
CA THR A 21 3.45 16.44 15.04
C THR A 21 4.65 15.52 14.77
N ALA A 22 5.78 16.07 14.33
CA ALA A 22 7.00 15.29 14.06
C ALA A 22 7.66 14.76 15.35
N TYR A 23 7.48 15.46 16.48
CA TYR A 23 8.06 15.08 17.78
C TYR A 23 7.23 14.06 18.57
N ALA A 24 6.05 13.65 18.07
CA ALA A 24 5.16 12.72 18.75
C ALA A 24 5.03 11.35 18.05
N GLN A 25 5.97 10.99 17.17
CA GLN A 25 6.01 9.66 16.56
C GLN A 25 6.42 8.59 17.58
N LYS A 26 5.57 8.37 18.59
CA LYS A 26 5.71 7.31 19.57
C LYS A 26 5.33 5.99 18.88
N ASN A 27 6.34 5.18 18.59
CA ASN A 27 6.19 3.83 18.06
C ASN A 27 5.68 2.82 19.12
N TYR A 28 5.06 3.29 20.19
CA TYR A 28 4.61 2.48 21.30
C TYR A 28 3.24 1.85 21.04
N VAL A 29 3.14 0.53 21.09
CA VAL A 29 1.90 -0.25 21.00
C VAL A 29 1.65 -1.01 22.30
N LYS A 30 0.39 -1.30 22.63
CA LYS A 30 0.08 -2.16 23.78
C LYS A 30 0.73 -3.53 23.61
N GLY A 31 1.38 -4.00 24.66
CA GLY A 31 2.11 -5.26 24.65
C GLY A 31 2.54 -5.68 26.04
N TYR A 32 3.42 -6.66 26.10
CA TYR A 32 3.88 -7.26 27.34
C TYR A 32 5.32 -7.75 27.22
N ILE A 33 5.98 -7.89 28.37
CA ILE A 33 7.23 -8.64 28.52
C ILE A 33 7.01 -9.80 29.48
N ILE A 34 7.72 -10.90 29.25
CA ILE A 34 7.75 -12.07 30.13
C ILE A 34 9.06 -12.04 30.90
N LEU A 35 8.98 -12.00 32.23
CA LEU A 35 10.14 -11.96 33.11
C LEU A 35 10.75 -13.35 33.32
N PRO A 36 11.99 -13.46 33.82
CA PRO A 36 12.60 -14.75 34.18
C PRO A 36 11.79 -15.55 35.22
N SER A 37 10.97 -14.89 36.05
CA SER A 37 10.02 -15.53 36.98
C SER A 37 8.83 -16.18 36.29
N GLN A 38 8.70 -16.04 34.97
CA GLN A 38 7.50 -16.36 34.16
C GLN A 38 6.31 -15.43 34.37
N ASP A 39 6.46 -14.37 35.17
CA ASP A 39 5.44 -13.33 35.29
C ASP A 39 5.36 -12.47 34.01
N THR A 40 4.15 -12.05 33.67
CA THR A 40 3.91 -11.18 32.52
C THR A 40 3.67 -9.74 32.99
N LEU A 41 4.46 -8.80 32.49
CA LEU A 41 4.30 -7.37 32.74
C LEU A 41 3.72 -6.67 31.51
N SER A 42 2.48 -6.19 31.64
CA SER A 42 1.79 -5.42 30.60
C SER A 42 2.28 -3.97 30.53
N GLY A 43 2.32 -3.40 29.33
CA GLY A 43 2.70 -2.01 29.10
C GLY A 43 2.71 -1.67 27.61
N LEU A 44 3.71 -0.90 27.20
CA LEU A 44 3.87 -0.41 25.85
C LEU A 44 5.24 -0.82 25.30
N ILE A 45 5.25 -1.48 24.15
CA ILE A 45 6.47 -1.87 23.43
C ILE A 45 6.71 -0.91 22.28
N ASP A 46 7.95 -0.47 22.13
CA ASP A 46 8.39 0.23 20.93
C ASP A 46 8.48 -0.75 19.76
N ASP A 47 7.39 -0.89 19.00
CA ASP A 47 7.32 -1.79 17.86
C ASP A 47 8.02 -1.18 16.64
N GLN A 48 9.27 -1.55 16.41
CA GLN A 48 10.05 -1.00 15.29
C GLN A 48 9.75 -1.71 13.95
N ASN A 49 8.70 -2.54 13.86
CA ASN A 49 8.40 -3.36 12.69
C ASN A 49 9.66 -4.12 12.22
N TRP A 50 10.24 -4.86 13.15
CA TRP A 50 11.56 -5.47 13.03
C TRP A 50 11.66 -6.41 11.82
N GLU A 51 12.45 -6.02 10.80
CA GLU A 51 12.85 -6.92 9.70
C GLU A 51 13.82 -8.02 10.18
N ARG A 52 14.60 -7.69 11.22
CA ARG A 52 15.50 -8.59 11.93
C ARG A 52 15.00 -8.77 13.35
N ASN A 53 14.93 -10.00 13.84
CA ASN A 53 14.53 -10.25 15.22
C ASN A 53 15.43 -9.44 16.18
N PRO A 54 14.84 -8.68 17.12
CA PRO A 54 15.61 -7.75 17.93
C PRO A 54 16.47 -8.50 18.95
N ASP A 55 17.66 -7.97 19.25
CA ASP A 55 18.49 -8.43 20.37
C ASP A 55 18.10 -7.74 21.71
N PHE A 56 17.32 -6.66 21.61
CA PHE A 56 16.75 -5.90 22.72
C PHE A 56 15.50 -5.14 22.28
N ILE A 57 14.65 -4.77 23.23
CA ILE A 57 13.47 -3.93 22.99
C ILE A 57 13.46 -2.72 23.93
N TYR A 58 12.67 -1.71 23.57
CA TYR A 58 12.28 -0.66 24.50
C TYR A 58 10.86 -0.89 24.99
N PHE A 59 10.67 -0.75 26.30
CA PHE A 59 9.39 -0.94 26.98
C PHE A 59 9.08 0.26 27.87
N LYS A 60 7.80 0.56 28.04
CA LYS A 60 7.28 1.55 28.98
C LYS A 60 6.10 0.97 29.72
N LYS A 61 6.00 1.20 31.03
CA LYS A 61 4.84 0.75 31.82
C LYS A 61 3.55 1.48 31.42
N ASN A 62 3.64 2.78 31.12
CA ASN A 62 2.57 3.61 30.57
C ASN A 62 3.14 4.74 29.70
N ILE A 63 2.28 5.55 29.09
CA ILE A 63 2.68 6.58 28.10
C ILE A 63 3.60 7.66 28.67
N GLU A 64 3.49 7.93 29.97
CA GLU A 64 4.27 8.92 30.74
C GLU A 64 5.55 8.33 31.35
N SER A 65 5.67 7.01 31.41
CA SER A 65 6.84 6.34 31.96
C SER A 65 8.09 6.60 31.10
N GLU A 66 9.25 6.64 31.75
CA GLU A 66 10.53 6.62 31.05
C GLU A 66 10.68 5.34 30.22
N LYS A 67 11.41 5.46 29.10
CA LYS A 67 11.73 4.31 28.25
C LYS A 67 12.76 3.44 28.95
N GLN A 68 12.49 2.14 29.05
CA GLN A 68 13.42 1.15 29.60
C GLN A 68 13.89 0.21 28.49
N ARG A 69 15.17 -0.16 28.49
CA ARG A 69 15.76 -1.11 27.54
C ARG A 69 15.85 -2.49 28.17
N PHE A 70 15.28 -3.49 27.53
CA PHE A 70 15.39 -4.90 27.92
C PHE A 70 16.14 -5.69 26.86
N GLY A 71 17.29 -6.25 27.22
CA GLY A 71 18.07 -7.14 26.38
C GLY A 71 17.66 -8.61 26.55
N ILE A 72 18.22 -9.45 25.69
CA ILE A 72 17.93 -10.89 25.64
C ILE A 72 18.21 -11.67 26.93
N SER A 73 19.12 -11.20 27.78
CA SER A 73 19.39 -11.84 29.08
C SER A 73 18.37 -11.50 30.16
N GLN A 74 17.58 -10.43 29.98
CA GLN A 74 16.73 -9.85 31.02
C GLN A 74 15.28 -10.33 30.97
N ILE A 75 14.80 -10.80 29.82
CA ILE A 75 13.41 -11.21 29.61
C ILE A 75 13.35 -12.55 28.87
N MET A 76 12.28 -13.30 29.08
CA MET A 76 12.02 -14.59 28.44
C MET A 76 11.20 -14.48 27.15
N GLY A 77 10.58 -13.34 26.91
CA GLY A 77 9.79 -13.06 25.72
C GLY A 77 9.11 -11.70 25.79
N PHE A 78 8.51 -11.30 24.69
CA PHE A 78 7.72 -10.08 24.60
C PHE A 78 6.75 -10.17 23.42
N GLY A 79 5.72 -9.34 23.39
CA GLY A 79 4.82 -9.30 22.25
C GLY A 79 3.87 -8.12 22.29
N ALA A 80 3.38 -7.73 21.11
CA ALA A 80 2.25 -6.82 21.02
C ALA A 80 0.96 -7.59 21.37
N GLU A 81 0.01 -6.93 22.04
CA GLU A 81 -1.28 -7.53 22.41
C GLU A 81 -2.04 -8.01 21.15
N THR A 82 -1.91 -7.23 20.08
CA THR A 82 -2.36 -7.55 18.74
C THR A 82 -1.17 -7.52 17.79
N GLY A 83 -0.55 -8.67 17.50
CA GLY A 83 0.59 -8.72 16.57
C GLY A 83 1.56 -9.86 16.83
N ASN A 84 2.83 -9.59 16.59
CA ASN A 84 3.92 -10.54 16.73
C ASN A 84 4.29 -10.75 18.19
N SER A 85 4.49 -12.00 18.59
CA SER A 85 5.13 -12.39 19.85
C SER A 85 6.49 -13.02 19.58
N TYR A 86 7.38 -12.88 20.55
CA TYR A 86 8.75 -13.32 20.49
C TYR A 86 9.12 -14.05 21.78
N ARG A 87 9.83 -15.16 21.63
CA ARG A 87 10.25 -16.03 22.72
C ARG A 87 11.76 -16.19 22.72
N ARG A 88 12.39 -15.92 23.87
CA ARG A 88 13.81 -16.22 24.09
C ARG A 88 14.02 -17.73 24.02
N SER A 89 14.94 -18.15 23.16
CA SER A 89 15.28 -19.56 22.96
C SER A 89 16.77 -19.73 22.75
N VAL A 90 17.32 -20.84 23.25
CA VAL A 90 18.68 -21.30 22.94
C VAL A 90 18.55 -22.35 21.83
N VAL A 91 19.10 -22.07 20.65
CA VAL A 91 18.94 -22.91 19.47
C VAL A 91 20.26 -23.10 18.73
N GLN A 92 20.38 -24.21 18.00
CA GLN A 92 21.43 -24.38 17.02
C GLN A 92 20.98 -23.74 15.71
N VAL A 93 21.81 -22.85 15.16
CA VAL A 93 21.57 -22.10 13.93
C VAL A 93 22.62 -22.47 12.90
N ASP A 94 22.19 -22.78 11.70
CA ASP A 94 23.02 -22.98 10.54
C ASP A 94 23.50 -21.63 9.99
N ALA A 95 24.65 -21.18 10.45
CA ALA A 95 25.33 -19.97 10.01
C ALA A 95 26.11 -20.16 8.68
N THR A 96 25.83 -21.22 7.90
CA THR A 96 26.43 -21.38 6.57
C THR A 96 25.95 -20.23 5.65
N PRO A 97 26.87 -19.51 5.00
CA PRO A 97 26.52 -18.41 4.10
C PRO A 97 25.64 -18.82 2.94
N THR A 98 24.94 -17.85 2.37
CA THR A 98 24.09 -18.01 1.18
C THR A 98 24.72 -17.40 -0.07
N ARG A 99 25.71 -16.51 0.09
CA ARG A 99 26.42 -15.82 -1.00
C ARG A 99 27.44 -16.73 -1.67
N VAL A 100 27.51 -16.67 -2.99
CA VAL A 100 28.37 -17.55 -3.81
C VAL A 100 29.83 -17.40 -3.43
N GLU A 101 30.30 -16.18 -3.25
CA GLU A 101 31.69 -15.85 -2.94
C GLU A 101 32.13 -16.47 -1.61
N GLU A 102 31.23 -16.50 -0.62
CA GLU A 102 31.48 -17.06 0.70
C GLU A 102 31.37 -18.59 0.70
N LEU A 103 30.45 -19.15 -0.09
CA LEU A 103 30.30 -20.59 -0.26
C LEU A 103 31.54 -21.25 -0.87
N LEU A 104 32.28 -20.53 -1.73
CA LEU A 104 33.55 -21.00 -2.30
C LEU A 104 34.63 -21.24 -1.24
N LEU A 105 34.55 -20.55 -0.10
CA LEU A 105 35.56 -20.55 0.94
C LEU A 105 35.27 -21.55 2.06
N ILE A 106 34.17 -22.29 1.98
CA ILE A 106 33.67 -23.12 3.10
C ILE A 106 33.49 -24.57 2.67
N ALA A 107 34.23 -25.46 3.32
CA ALA A 107 34.20 -26.90 3.03
C ALA A 107 33.04 -27.65 3.73
N LYS A 108 32.48 -27.12 4.83
CA LYS A 108 31.46 -27.80 5.66
C LYS A 108 30.45 -26.81 6.27
N PRO A 109 29.21 -27.23 6.55
CA PRO A 109 28.22 -26.39 7.23
C PRO A 109 28.74 -25.83 8.55
N LYS A 110 28.42 -24.57 8.85
CA LYS A 110 28.79 -23.88 10.09
C LYS A 110 27.58 -23.81 11.02
N ILE A 111 27.49 -24.73 11.98
CA ILE A 111 26.42 -24.73 12.97
C ILE A 111 26.95 -24.10 14.26
N ARG A 112 26.19 -23.16 14.84
CA ARG A 112 26.51 -22.54 16.13
C ARG A 112 25.31 -22.54 17.06
N THR A 113 25.55 -22.59 18.37
CA THR A 113 24.51 -22.35 19.37
C THR A 113 24.38 -20.86 19.60
N ASP A 114 23.15 -20.34 19.56
CA ASP A 114 22.84 -18.93 19.77
C ASP A 114 21.65 -18.79 20.74
N THR A 115 21.61 -17.67 21.46
CA THR A 115 20.43 -17.29 22.27
C THR A 115 19.75 -16.16 21.55
N VAL A 116 18.52 -16.38 21.07
CA VAL A 116 17.80 -15.44 20.20
C VAL A 116 16.35 -15.26 20.65
N PHE A 117 15.73 -14.14 20.27
CA PHE A 117 14.28 -13.98 20.33
C PHE A 117 13.65 -14.52 19.06
N LEU A 118 13.08 -15.72 19.12
CA LEU A 118 12.36 -16.31 18.00
C LEU A 118 10.97 -15.70 17.87
N GLN A 119 10.58 -15.26 16.68
CA GLN A 119 9.22 -14.85 16.39
C GLN A 119 8.33 -16.09 16.37
N GLU A 120 7.23 -16.07 17.12
CA GLU A 120 6.27 -17.17 17.14
C GLU A 120 5.30 -17.01 15.96
N LEU A 121 5.23 -18.01 15.08
CA LEU A 121 4.38 -17.99 13.89
C LEU A 121 3.13 -18.84 14.05
N VAL A 122 3.28 -20.02 14.65
CA VAL A 122 2.19 -20.95 14.93
C VAL A 122 2.43 -21.54 16.32
N LYS A 123 1.38 -21.60 17.14
CA LYS A 123 1.39 -22.24 18.45
C LYS A 123 0.35 -23.35 18.48
N GLY A 124 0.74 -24.58 18.80
CA GLY A 124 -0.15 -25.75 18.80
C GLY A 124 0.58 -27.03 19.20
N ASN A 125 0.11 -28.18 18.71
CA ASN A 125 0.85 -29.45 18.87
C ASN A 125 2.22 -29.38 18.20
N VAL A 126 2.30 -28.67 17.08
CA VAL A 126 3.52 -28.30 16.38
C VAL A 126 3.64 -26.79 16.37
N ASN A 127 4.68 -26.26 16.99
CA ASN A 127 4.99 -24.83 16.96
C ASN A 127 5.94 -24.53 15.81
N LEU A 128 5.73 -23.39 15.16
CA LEU A 128 6.62 -22.86 14.14
C LEU A 128 7.15 -21.49 14.59
N TYR A 129 8.45 -21.31 14.44
CA TYR A 129 9.15 -20.10 14.79
C TYR A 129 9.98 -19.57 13.62
N HIS A 130 10.30 -18.28 13.66
CA HIS A 130 11.10 -17.60 12.65
C HIS A 130 12.20 -16.73 13.27
N LEU A 131 13.35 -16.72 12.60
CA LEU A 131 14.48 -15.85 12.88
C LEU A 131 15.02 -15.29 11.56
N SER A 132 15.14 -13.97 11.49
CA SER A 132 16.01 -13.29 10.55
C SER A 132 17.30 -12.94 11.28
N ASP A 133 18.43 -13.53 10.85
CA ASP A 133 19.72 -13.38 11.53
C ASP A 133 20.42 -12.04 11.22
N ALA A 134 21.64 -11.85 11.74
CA ALA A 134 22.41 -10.62 11.52
C ALA A 134 22.78 -10.36 10.04
N ASN A 135 22.77 -11.39 9.20
CA ASN A 135 23.06 -11.32 7.77
C ASN A 135 21.78 -11.34 6.92
N HIS A 136 20.60 -11.13 7.53
CA HIS A 136 19.28 -11.25 6.89
C HIS A 136 18.99 -12.65 6.33
N LYS A 137 19.68 -13.69 6.81
CA LYS A 137 19.34 -15.07 6.48
C LYS A 137 18.08 -15.45 7.24
N THR A 138 17.12 -16.02 6.52
CA THR A 138 15.87 -16.53 7.07
C THR A 138 16.08 -17.94 7.62
N HIS A 139 15.66 -18.16 8.85
CA HIS A 139 15.64 -19.46 9.51
C HIS A 139 14.23 -19.76 10.05
N PHE A 140 13.79 -21.00 9.87
CA PHE A 140 12.58 -21.51 10.49
C PHE A 140 12.92 -22.59 11.50
N PHE A 141 12.24 -22.57 12.64
CA PHE A 141 12.39 -23.60 13.65
C PHE A 141 11.06 -24.26 13.96
N ILE A 142 11.12 -25.54 14.26
CA ILE A 142 9.96 -26.37 14.59
C ILE A 142 10.12 -26.94 15.99
N GLN A 143 9.01 -27.06 16.70
CA GLN A 143 8.94 -27.73 17.99
C GLN A 143 7.70 -28.62 18.03
N ILE A 144 7.90 -29.89 18.39
CA ILE A 144 6.79 -30.81 18.62
C ILE A 144 6.50 -30.83 20.12
N LYS A 145 5.30 -30.40 20.52
CA LYS A 145 4.88 -30.27 21.93
C LYS A 145 5.95 -29.50 22.73
N ASN A 146 6.54 -30.13 23.75
CA ASN A 146 7.55 -29.54 24.61
C ASN A 146 8.99 -30.03 24.29
N ASN A 147 9.21 -30.62 23.12
CA ASN A 147 10.55 -31.08 22.72
C ASN A 147 11.51 -29.91 22.45
N ALA A 148 12.77 -30.22 22.19
CA ALA A 148 13.75 -29.22 21.78
C ALA A 148 13.36 -28.53 20.46
N ILE A 149 13.55 -27.22 20.39
CA ILE A 149 13.38 -26.43 19.16
C ILE A 149 14.49 -26.79 18.18
N LYS A 150 14.15 -27.14 16.94
CA LYS A 150 15.09 -27.56 15.90
C LYS A 150 14.91 -26.74 14.62
N GLU A 151 16.01 -26.42 13.95
CA GLU A 151 15.98 -25.70 12.68
C GLU A 151 15.52 -26.62 11.53
N LEU A 152 14.65 -26.08 10.68
CA LEU A 152 14.31 -26.62 9.37
C LEU A 152 15.39 -26.16 8.38
N ILE A 153 16.17 -27.09 7.82
CA ILE A 153 17.41 -26.76 7.12
C ILE A 153 17.18 -26.56 5.62
N GLN A 154 17.60 -25.41 5.10
CA GLN A 154 17.79 -25.18 3.68
C GLN A 154 19.21 -24.66 3.45
N ARG A 155 19.93 -25.26 2.51
CA ARG A 155 21.32 -24.89 2.21
C ARG A 155 21.50 -24.61 0.73
N ASN A 156 22.27 -23.58 0.43
CA ASN A 156 22.82 -23.40 -0.90
C ASN A 156 24.18 -24.10 -1.00
N TYR A 157 24.48 -24.66 -2.14
CA TYR A 157 25.76 -25.32 -2.42
C TYR A 157 26.17 -25.05 -3.86
N LEU A 158 27.47 -25.15 -4.14
CA LEU A 158 28.00 -24.97 -5.48
C LEU A 158 28.27 -26.32 -6.13
N VAL A 159 27.80 -26.47 -7.37
CA VAL A 159 28.06 -27.62 -8.23
C VAL A 159 28.92 -27.15 -9.39
N THR A 160 30.05 -27.82 -9.63
CA THR A 160 30.86 -27.55 -10.81
C THR A 160 30.51 -28.54 -11.92
N LYS A 161 30.05 -28.02 -13.06
CA LYS A 161 29.79 -28.81 -14.28
C LYS A 161 30.50 -28.14 -15.45
N ASN A 162 31.31 -28.88 -16.20
CA ASN A 162 32.04 -28.37 -17.36
C ASN A 162 32.88 -27.09 -17.07
N ARG A 163 33.57 -27.05 -15.92
CA ARG A 163 34.33 -25.88 -15.43
C ARG A 163 33.50 -24.62 -15.16
N GLN A 164 32.18 -24.70 -15.17
CA GLN A 164 31.26 -23.64 -14.73
C GLN A 164 30.65 -24.00 -13.38
N GLN A 165 30.46 -22.99 -12.52
CA GLN A 165 29.85 -23.15 -11.21
C GLN A 165 28.36 -22.80 -11.27
N PHE A 166 27.55 -23.67 -10.69
CA PHE A 166 26.10 -23.54 -10.60
C PHE A 166 25.69 -23.54 -9.12
N LEU A 167 24.73 -22.69 -8.79
CA LEU A 167 24.13 -22.69 -7.46
C LEU A 167 23.02 -23.74 -7.40
N GLY A 168 23.16 -24.70 -6.49
CA GLY A 168 22.14 -25.65 -6.11
C GLY A 168 21.55 -25.31 -4.74
N THR A 169 20.33 -25.78 -4.48
CA THR A 169 19.68 -25.66 -3.16
C THR A 169 19.29 -27.05 -2.67
N TYR A 170 19.72 -27.38 -1.46
CA TYR A 170 19.38 -28.62 -0.77
C TYR A 170 18.29 -28.33 0.26
N ASN A 171 17.09 -28.85 0.00
CA ASN A 171 15.88 -28.60 0.76
C ASN A 171 15.65 -29.67 1.85
N GLN A 172 16.64 -29.86 2.73
CA GLN A 172 16.61 -30.88 3.78
C GLN A 172 15.36 -30.78 4.68
N TYR A 173 14.82 -29.57 4.86
CA TYR A 173 13.60 -29.35 5.62
C TYR A 173 12.40 -30.16 5.12
N LYS A 174 12.31 -30.48 3.83
CA LYS A 174 11.20 -31.30 3.30
C LYS A 174 11.26 -32.71 3.87
N ASP A 175 12.45 -33.29 3.92
CA ASP A 175 12.67 -34.62 4.49
C ASP A 175 12.47 -34.60 6.01
N GLN A 176 12.98 -33.56 6.69
CA GLN A 176 12.73 -33.35 8.13
C GLN A 176 11.23 -33.30 8.44
N LEU A 177 10.47 -32.50 7.66
CA LEU A 177 9.03 -32.39 7.83
C LEU A 177 8.34 -33.72 7.55
N GLN A 178 8.61 -34.36 6.42
CA GLN A 178 7.88 -35.57 6.00
C GLN A 178 8.19 -36.78 6.89
N TYR A 179 9.45 -37.00 7.24
CA TYR A 179 9.90 -38.26 7.84
C TYR A 179 10.19 -38.15 9.35
N THR A 180 10.30 -36.94 9.90
CA THR A 180 10.63 -36.75 11.33
C THR A 180 9.55 -36.02 12.10
N TYR A 181 8.95 -34.97 11.54
CA TYR A 181 8.11 -34.06 12.31
C TYR A 181 6.61 -34.19 12.03
N LEU A 182 6.20 -34.43 10.79
CA LEU A 182 4.82 -34.38 10.32
C LEU A 182 4.31 -35.77 9.88
N THR A 183 4.53 -36.79 10.71
CA THR A 183 4.32 -38.21 10.33
C THR A 183 2.89 -38.71 10.53
N GLU A 184 2.05 -38.02 11.29
CA GLU A 184 0.72 -38.53 11.69
C GLU A 184 -0.39 -38.24 10.66
N CYS A 185 -0.17 -37.27 9.75
CA CYS A 185 -1.16 -36.83 8.77
C CYS A 185 -0.71 -37.13 7.33
N ALA A 186 -0.89 -38.38 6.89
CA ALA A 186 -0.44 -38.86 5.57
C ALA A 186 -1.02 -38.07 4.38
N SER A 187 -2.22 -37.51 4.53
CA SER A 187 -2.88 -36.67 3.50
C SER A 187 -2.10 -35.38 3.18
N LEU A 188 -1.20 -34.95 4.07
CA LEU A 188 -0.40 -33.73 3.89
C LEU A 188 0.95 -33.97 3.19
N VAL A 189 1.36 -35.22 2.95
CA VAL A 189 2.63 -35.54 2.27
C VAL A 189 2.79 -34.85 0.91
N PRO A 190 1.78 -34.83 0.01
CA PRO A 190 1.88 -34.09 -1.25
C PRO A 190 2.06 -32.58 -1.05
N LEU A 191 1.47 -32.03 0.02
CA LEU A 191 1.61 -30.62 0.35
C LEU A 191 3.03 -30.29 0.81
N ILE A 192 3.65 -31.12 1.65
CA ILE A 192 5.04 -30.94 2.12
C ILE A 192 6.02 -30.83 0.94
N LYS A 193 5.84 -31.67 -0.09
CA LYS A 193 6.69 -31.66 -1.28
C LYS A 193 6.65 -30.32 -2.04
N ASN A 194 5.51 -29.63 -2.03
CA ASN A 194 5.29 -28.36 -2.73
C ASN A 194 5.51 -27.13 -1.83
N THR A 195 5.61 -27.30 -0.52
CA THR A 195 5.85 -26.20 0.42
C THR A 195 7.24 -25.60 0.19
N THR A 196 7.28 -24.31 -0.15
CA THR A 196 8.52 -23.53 -0.29
C THR A 196 9.06 -23.11 1.08
N TYR A 197 10.35 -22.83 1.17
CA TYR A 197 11.01 -22.35 2.40
C TYR A 197 10.71 -20.87 2.64
N THR A 198 9.44 -20.53 2.86
CA THR A 198 8.96 -19.17 3.09
C THR A 198 8.05 -19.12 4.30
N LYS A 199 7.99 -17.96 4.96
CA LYS A 199 7.17 -17.74 6.16
C LYS A 199 5.71 -18.14 5.91
N PHE A 200 5.12 -17.62 4.83
CA PHE A 200 3.74 -17.92 4.47
C PHE A 200 3.50 -19.43 4.22
N ALA A 201 4.31 -20.07 3.37
CA ALA A 201 4.07 -21.46 2.99
C ALA A 201 4.25 -22.44 4.17
N LEU A 202 5.29 -22.22 5.00
CA LEU A 202 5.52 -23.05 6.19
C LEU A 202 4.45 -22.82 7.26
N THR A 203 4.06 -21.56 7.53
CA THR A 203 2.96 -21.28 8.47
C THR A 203 1.68 -21.99 8.04
N THR A 204 1.28 -21.86 6.77
CA THR A 204 0.07 -22.53 6.24
C THR A 204 0.16 -24.05 6.33
N LEU A 205 1.33 -24.65 6.08
CA LEU A 205 1.51 -26.09 6.22
C LEU A 205 1.34 -26.54 7.67
N ILE A 206 1.98 -25.86 8.63
CA ILE A 206 1.94 -26.22 10.05
C ILE A 206 0.55 -25.97 10.66
N GLU A 207 -0.13 -24.89 10.28
CA GLU A 207 -1.53 -24.66 10.66
C GLU A 207 -2.42 -25.83 10.19
N LYS A 208 -2.31 -26.24 8.92
CA LYS A 208 -3.07 -27.39 8.39
C LYS A 208 -2.74 -28.69 9.12
N TYR A 209 -1.47 -28.91 9.47
CA TYR A 209 -1.06 -30.09 10.22
C TYR A 209 -1.65 -30.10 11.63
N ASN A 210 -1.58 -28.97 12.34
CA ASN A 210 -2.19 -28.82 13.66
C ASN A 210 -3.71 -29.02 13.62
N THR A 211 -4.40 -28.49 12.62
CA THR A 211 -5.84 -28.74 12.40
C THR A 211 -6.13 -30.21 12.14
N CYS A 212 -5.27 -30.91 11.40
CA CYS A 212 -5.39 -32.36 11.20
C CYS A 212 -5.26 -33.14 12.50
N LEU A 213 -4.32 -32.76 13.38
CA LEU A 213 -4.15 -33.39 14.70
C LEU A 213 -5.29 -33.08 15.67
N ASN A 214 -5.84 -31.86 15.60
CA ASN A 214 -6.93 -31.42 16.48
C ASN A 214 -7.86 -30.45 15.72
N PRO A 215 -8.96 -30.96 15.12
CA PRO A 215 -9.89 -30.15 14.33
C PRO A 215 -10.65 -29.08 15.13
N VAL A 216 -10.66 -29.17 16.46
CA VAL A 216 -11.50 -28.34 17.35
C VAL A 216 -10.83 -27.02 17.77
N SER A 217 -9.51 -26.86 17.62
CA SER A 217 -8.75 -25.73 18.21
C SER A 217 -8.25 -24.69 17.20
N GLU A 218 -8.99 -24.40 16.12
CA GLU A 218 -8.64 -23.33 15.15
C GLU A 218 -8.42 -21.94 15.78
N ALA A 219 -8.97 -21.70 16.98
CA ALA A 219 -8.82 -20.44 17.71
C ALA A 219 -7.44 -20.25 18.37
N GLU A 220 -6.71 -21.32 18.68
CA GLU A 220 -5.42 -21.23 19.39
C GLU A 220 -4.20 -21.16 18.47
N PHE A 221 -4.37 -21.55 17.20
CA PHE A 221 -3.25 -21.68 16.24
C PHE A 221 -2.76 -20.37 15.63
N LYS A 222 -3.49 -19.25 15.81
CA LYS A 222 -3.22 -17.98 15.12
C LYS A 222 -2.42 -17.01 15.98
N THR A 223 -1.10 -17.09 15.92
CA THR A 223 -0.29 -15.88 16.10
C THR A 223 -0.41 -15.04 14.83
N ALA A 224 -0.64 -13.73 14.95
CA ALA A 224 -1.06 -12.87 13.86
C ALA A 224 -0.08 -12.93 12.67
N LEU A 225 -0.39 -13.73 11.65
CA LEU A 225 0.13 -13.47 10.31
C LEU A 225 -0.21 -12.02 9.99
N ASP A 226 0.78 -11.28 9.53
CA ASP A 226 0.69 -9.94 8.94
C ASP A 226 -0.28 -9.97 7.75
N LYS A 227 -1.59 -10.09 8.02
CA LYS A 227 -2.61 -10.23 7.00
C LYS A 227 -2.88 -8.86 6.43
N HIS A 228 -2.80 -8.78 5.10
CA HIS A 228 -3.32 -7.65 4.36
C HIS A 228 -4.79 -7.45 4.73
N GLU A 229 -5.10 -6.32 5.34
CA GLU A 229 -6.47 -5.98 5.66
C GLU A 229 -7.11 -5.31 4.44
N LEU A 230 -8.22 -5.89 4.01
CA LEU A 230 -8.95 -5.45 2.83
C LEU A 230 -10.15 -4.61 3.25
N LYS A 231 -10.25 -3.41 2.69
CA LYS A 231 -11.32 -2.45 2.96
C LYS A 231 -12.11 -2.13 1.70
N PHE A 232 -13.43 -2.06 1.84
CA PHE A 232 -14.33 -1.71 0.75
C PHE A 232 -15.06 -0.42 1.06
N ASN A 233 -15.07 0.51 0.11
CA ASN A 233 -15.68 1.82 0.28
C ASN A 233 -16.63 2.13 -0.89
N ILE A 234 -17.75 2.78 -0.59
CA ILE A 234 -18.54 3.51 -1.60
C ILE A 234 -18.03 4.95 -1.61
N VAL A 235 -17.84 5.50 -2.80
CA VAL A 235 -17.37 6.87 -3.02
C VAL A 235 -18.45 7.66 -3.75
N ALA A 236 -18.75 8.86 -3.26
CA ALA A 236 -19.62 9.82 -3.92
C ALA A 236 -18.98 11.20 -3.82
N GLY A 237 -19.19 12.05 -4.82
CA GLY A 237 -18.59 13.37 -4.80
C GLY A 237 -18.97 14.24 -5.97
N ALA A 238 -18.30 15.39 -6.02
CA ALA A 238 -18.38 16.31 -7.12
C ALA A 238 -17.00 16.54 -7.71
N ASN A 239 -16.92 16.57 -9.03
CA ASN A 239 -15.73 17.00 -9.75
C ASN A 239 -15.98 18.37 -10.37
N SER A 240 -14.95 19.19 -10.41
CA SER A 240 -14.92 20.39 -11.21
C SER A 240 -13.85 20.21 -12.26
N THR A 241 -14.20 20.36 -13.54
CA THR A 241 -13.29 20.07 -14.66
C THR A 241 -13.04 21.32 -15.49
N ARG A 242 -11.78 21.50 -15.90
CA ARG A 242 -11.33 22.54 -16.82
C ARG A 242 -10.52 21.93 -17.97
N TYR A 243 -10.92 22.26 -19.19
CA TYR A 243 -10.18 21.91 -20.41
C TYR A 243 -9.30 23.08 -20.86
N THR A 244 -8.09 22.77 -21.32
CA THR A 244 -7.17 23.73 -21.91
C THR A 244 -6.73 23.22 -23.27
N PHE A 245 -7.18 23.86 -24.33
CA PHE A 245 -6.83 23.52 -25.70
C PHE A 245 -5.52 24.20 -26.10
N LYS A 246 -4.66 23.49 -26.83
CA LYS A 246 -3.37 23.99 -27.33
C LYS A 246 -3.25 23.65 -28.81
N GLY A 247 -2.88 24.63 -29.63
CA GLY A 247 -2.72 24.46 -31.08
C GLY A 247 -2.51 25.79 -31.78
N GLU A 248 -2.14 25.73 -33.06
CA GLU A 248 -1.91 26.92 -33.91
C GLU A 248 -3.20 27.41 -34.61
N ARG A 249 -4.23 26.55 -34.66
CA ARG A 249 -5.53 26.81 -35.30
C ARG A 249 -6.65 26.76 -34.25
N ASN A 250 -7.84 27.24 -34.62
CA ASN A 250 -9.04 27.26 -33.76
C ASN A 250 -8.89 28.17 -32.52
N LYS A 251 -8.61 29.46 -32.75
CA LYS A 251 -8.48 30.48 -31.69
C LYS A 251 -9.67 30.52 -30.72
N TYR A 252 -10.86 30.15 -31.22
CA TYR A 252 -12.09 30.06 -30.42
C TYR A 252 -12.05 28.98 -29.33
N LEU A 253 -11.06 28.08 -29.35
CA LEU A 253 -10.80 27.08 -28.30
C LEU A 253 -9.57 27.42 -27.48
N THR A 254 -8.49 27.87 -28.13
CA THR A 254 -7.20 28.13 -27.45
C THR A 254 -7.23 29.38 -26.59
N ASP A 255 -8.01 30.39 -27.00
CA ASP A 255 -8.10 31.68 -26.29
C ASP A 255 -9.27 31.68 -25.28
N THR A 256 -10.09 30.63 -25.32
CA THR A 256 -11.26 30.48 -24.46
C THR A 256 -10.88 29.90 -23.10
N LYS A 257 -11.26 30.61 -22.04
CA LYS A 257 -11.14 30.11 -20.67
C LYS A 257 -12.41 29.33 -20.34
N PHE A 258 -12.27 28.03 -20.15
CA PHE A 258 -13.36 27.20 -19.64
C PHE A 258 -13.50 27.40 -18.14
N ASP A 259 -14.71 27.77 -17.70
CA ASP A 259 -15.04 27.92 -16.30
C ASP A 259 -15.17 26.57 -15.61
N TRP A 260 -14.86 26.55 -14.32
CA TRP A 260 -15.04 25.41 -13.44
C TRP A 260 -16.53 25.10 -13.29
N GLN A 261 -16.93 23.88 -13.66
CA GLN A 261 -18.32 23.42 -13.57
C GLN A 261 -18.38 22.15 -12.72
N SER A 262 -19.23 22.16 -11.70
CA SER A 262 -19.38 21.04 -10.76
C SER A 262 -20.27 19.95 -11.35
N ASN A 263 -19.80 18.72 -11.31
CA ASN A 263 -20.45 17.55 -11.87
C ASN A 263 -20.44 16.39 -10.88
N PRO A 264 -21.51 15.58 -10.82
CA PRO A 264 -21.57 14.45 -9.91
C PRO A 264 -20.63 13.33 -10.34
N MET A 265 -20.18 12.58 -9.34
CA MET A 265 -19.34 11.39 -9.48
C MET A 265 -19.72 10.37 -8.42
N VAL A 266 -19.73 9.10 -8.80
CA VAL A 266 -19.93 7.97 -7.89
C VAL A 266 -18.98 6.85 -8.23
N GLY A 267 -18.61 6.03 -7.25
CA GLY A 267 -17.69 4.94 -7.46
C GLY A 267 -17.60 3.96 -6.30
N LEU A 268 -16.80 2.93 -6.54
CA LEU A 268 -16.45 1.89 -5.59
C LEU A 268 -14.94 1.85 -5.44
N ALA A 269 -14.48 1.73 -4.21
CA ALA A 269 -13.05 1.63 -3.93
C ALA A 269 -12.71 0.41 -3.08
N PHE A 270 -11.57 -0.17 -3.40
CA PHE A 270 -10.96 -1.28 -2.73
C PHE A 270 -9.57 -0.85 -2.24
N GLN A 271 -9.33 -0.97 -0.94
CA GLN A 271 -8.10 -0.57 -0.31
C GLN A 271 -7.43 -1.76 0.36
N VAL A 272 -6.16 -1.96 0.05
CA VAL A 272 -5.29 -2.98 0.64
C VAL A 272 -4.36 -2.28 1.63
N LEU A 273 -4.53 -2.56 2.92
CA LEU A 273 -3.62 -2.09 3.97
C LEU A 273 -2.38 -2.96 3.97
N LEU A 274 -1.21 -2.35 3.84
CA LEU A 274 0.07 -3.06 3.88
C LEU A 274 0.42 -3.31 5.35
N PRO A 275 0.66 -4.55 5.78
CA PRO A 275 0.88 -4.85 7.19
C PRO A 275 2.15 -4.18 7.75
N GLN A 276 3.17 -4.00 6.90
CA GLN A 276 4.40 -3.29 7.24
C GLN A 276 4.11 -1.82 7.61
N ASN A 277 4.92 -1.28 8.52
CA ASN A 277 4.76 0.09 9.04
C ASN A 277 3.34 0.38 9.58
N ARG A 278 2.73 -0.61 10.25
CA ARG A 278 1.46 -0.49 10.99
C ARG A 278 0.27 -0.07 10.13
N GLN A 279 0.17 -0.60 8.92
CA GLN A 279 -0.95 -0.27 8.01
C GLN A 279 -1.05 1.22 7.66
N LYS A 280 0.02 1.99 7.86
CA LYS A 280 0.09 3.40 7.42
C LYS A 280 0.08 3.50 5.89
N TRP A 281 0.73 2.56 5.21
CA TRP A 281 0.71 2.48 3.77
C TRP A 281 -0.45 1.62 3.28
N SER A 282 -1.07 2.05 2.19
CA SER A 282 -2.11 1.28 1.52
C SER A 282 -2.13 1.54 0.03
N ILE A 283 -2.59 0.53 -0.72
CA ILE A 283 -2.89 0.65 -2.14
C ILE A 283 -4.40 0.84 -2.25
N TYR A 284 -4.84 1.97 -2.81
CA TYR A 284 -6.23 2.36 -2.95
C TYR A 284 -6.61 2.35 -4.43
N ASN A 285 -7.45 1.40 -4.82
CA ASN A 285 -7.96 1.26 -6.17
C ASN A 285 -9.43 1.68 -6.21
N GLU A 286 -9.82 2.41 -7.24
CA GLU A 286 -11.15 3.02 -7.33
C GLU A 286 -11.66 2.95 -8.76
N VAL A 287 -12.89 2.45 -8.93
CA VAL A 287 -13.64 2.52 -10.20
C VAL A 287 -14.75 3.55 -10.01
N THR A 288 -14.79 4.53 -10.91
CA THR A 288 -15.71 5.67 -10.79
C THR A 288 -16.37 5.99 -12.10
N TRP A 289 -17.64 6.35 -12.01
CA TRP A 289 -18.35 7.01 -13.09
C TRP A 289 -18.32 8.52 -12.84
N LYS A 290 -17.87 9.27 -13.84
CA LYS A 290 -17.68 10.73 -13.77
C LYS A 290 -18.47 11.38 -14.91
N LYS A 291 -19.39 12.27 -14.56
CA LYS A 291 -19.96 13.21 -15.53
C LYS A 291 -19.06 14.43 -15.65
N ASN A 292 -18.86 14.92 -16.86
CA ASN A 292 -18.18 16.18 -17.13
C ASN A 292 -19.02 17.03 -18.07
N TYR A 293 -19.62 18.09 -17.55
CA TYR A 293 -20.25 19.13 -18.32
C TYR A 293 -19.45 20.43 -18.17
N THR A 294 -19.11 21.06 -19.29
CA THR A 294 -18.63 22.44 -19.29
C THR A 294 -19.23 23.22 -20.46
N LYS A 295 -19.39 24.52 -20.24
CA LYS A 295 -19.88 25.48 -21.22
C LYS A 295 -19.06 26.75 -21.07
N SER A 296 -18.54 27.26 -22.18
CA SER A 296 -17.83 28.54 -22.19
C SER A 296 -18.23 29.38 -23.40
N LYS A 297 -18.10 30.69 -23.27
CA LYS A 297 -18.36 31.67 -24.32
C LYS A 297 -17.04 32.24 -24.80
N TYR A 298 -16.97 32.52 -26.09
CA TYR A 298 -15.81 33.18 -26.69
C TYR A 298 -16.25 34.34 -27.57
N ARG A 299 -15.33 35.28 -27.77
CA ARG A 299 -15.47 36.35 -28.75
C ARG A 299 -14.11 36.64 -29.35
N LEU A 300 -14.03 36.56 -30.66
CA LEU A 300 -12.85 36.88 -31.45
C LEU A 300 -13.19 38.10 -32.30
N LYS A 301 -12.31 39.08 -32.29
CA LYS A 301 -12.39 40.21 -33.21
C LYS A 301 -11.19 40.15 -34.14
N ASP A 302 -11.48 40.07 -35.43
CA ASP A 302 -10.52 40.33 -36.49
C ASP A 302 -11.02 41.55 -37.28
N GLY A 303 -10.14 42.29 -37.95
CA GLY A 303 -10.44 43.63 -38.49
C GLY A 303 -11.69 43.72 -39.39
N PHE A 304 -12.13 42.60 -39.96
CA PHE A 304 -13.29 42.48 -40.85
C PHE A 304 -14.43 41.59 -40.30
N THR A 305 -14.29 41.00 -39.11
CA THR A 305 -15.27 40.03 -38.58
C THR A 305 -15.31 40.01 -37.05
N ASP A 306 -16.51 40.12 -36.47
CA ASP A 306 -16.76 39.93 -35.03
C ASP A 306 -17.45 38.58 -34.84
N GLU A 307 -16.70 37.60 -34.37
CA GLU A 307 -17.16 36.23 -34.16
C GLU A 307 -17.41 36.02 -32.67
N SER A 308 -18.61 35.57 -32.31
CA SER A 308 -18.93 35.21 -30.93
C SER A 308 -19.65 33.87 -30.90
N GLY A 309 -19.41 33.09 -29.86
CA GLY A 309 -19.99 31.77 -29.80
C GLY A 309 -19.93 31.13 -28.43
N THR A 310 -20.50 29.94 -28.38
CA THR A 310 -20.56 29.12 -27.18
C THR A 310 -20.08 27.71 -27.50
N VAL A 311 -19.15 27.22 -26.69
CA VAL A 311 -18.63 25.86 -26.76
C VAL A 311 -19.21 25.07 -25.59
N THR A 312 -19.85 23.95 -25.89
CA THR A 312 -20.41 23.02 -24.89
C THR A 312 -19.77 21.65 -25.03
N ILE A 313 -19.32 21.08 -23.92
CA ILE A 313 -18.70 19.75 -23.85
C ILE A 313 -19.43 18.96 -22.78
N LYS A 314 -20.01 17.83 -23.16
CA LYS A 314 -20.60 16.83 -22.29
C LYS A 314 -19.87 15.51 -22.51
N ALA A 315 -19.22 15.01 -21.47
CA ALA A 315 -18.44 13.79 -21.54
C ALA A 315 -18.68 12.93 -20.31
N ASP A 316 -19.01 11.67 -20.53
CA ASP A 316 -19.17 10.67 -19.46
C ASP A 316 -17.98 9.72 -19.48
N TYR A 317 -17.41 9.46 -18.31
CA TYR A 317 -16.24 8.58 -18.18
C TYR A 317 -16.48 7.47 -17.17
N ILE A 318 -15.85 6.32 -17.41
CA ILE A 318 -15.50 5.37 -16.36
C ILE A 318 -13.99 5.49 -16.11
N GLY A 319 -13.62 5.88 -14.91
CA GLY A 319 -12.24 6.01 -14.46
C GLY A 319 -11.82 4.88 -13.53
N LEU A 320 -10.68 4.25 -13.82
CA LEU A 320 -9.96 3.37 -12.91
C LEU A 320 -8.75 4.14 -12.36
N SER A 321 -8.74 4.41 -11.06
CA SER A 321 -7.64 5.09 -10.37
C SER A 321 -6.91 4.13 -9.44
N SER A 322 -5.59 4.15 -9.45
CA SER A 322 -4.75 3.39 -8.53
C SER A 322 -3.80 4.33 -7.81
N LEU A 323 -3.88 4.36 -6.48
CA LEU A 323 -3.24 5.34 -5.63
C LEU A 323 -2.45 4.65 -4.53
N VAL A 324 -1.23 5.11 -4.28
CA VAL A 324 -0.51 4.80 -3.05
C VAL A 324 -0.92 5.84 -2.01
N ARG A 325 -1.39 5.38 -0.85
CA ARG A 325 -1.92 6.22 0.22
C ARG A 325 -1.12 6.00 1.50
N TYR A 326 -0.64 7.10 2.08
CA TYR A 326 0.00 7.15 3.39
C TYR A 326 -0.93 7.83 4.40
N SER A 327 -1.39 7.06 5.37
CA SER A 327 -2.23 7.50 6.48
C SER A 327 -1.40 7.56 7.76
N TRP A 328 -1.61 8.58 8.58
CA TRP A 328 -0.95 8.69 9.88
C TRP A 328 -1.97 8.93 11.00
N MET A 329 -1.50 8.99 12.24
CA MET A 329 -2.32 9.13 13.45
C MET A 329 -3.18 7.88 13.75
N ASN A 330 -4.19 8.03 14.60
CA ASN A 330 -4.90 6.92 15.26
C ASN A 330 -6.07 6.41 14.40
N PRO A 331 -6.52 5.15 14.55
CA PRO A 331 -7.62 4.57 13.76
C PRO A 331 -8.93 5.38 13.71
N ASN A 332 -9.20 6.19 14.74
CA ASN A 332 -10.40 7.03 14.79
C ASN A 332 -10.30 8.32 13.97
N TYR A 333 -9.09 8.85 13.78
CA TYR A 333 -8.78 10.08 13.06
C TYR A 333 -7.50 9.87 12.25
N GLN A 334 -7.65 9.56 10.97
CA GLN A 334 -6.54 9.23 10.08
C GLN A 334 -6.47 10.25 8.94
N PRO A 335 -5.72 11.34 9.09
CA PRO A 335 -5.30 12.14 7.95
C PRO A 335 -4.45 11.30 7.01
N PHE A 336 -4.52 11.58 5.70
CA PHE A 336 -3.75 10.88 4.70
C PHE A 336 -3.37 11.77 3.51
N LEU A 337 -2.30 11.35 2.84
CA LEU A 337 -1.88 11.83 1.52
C LEU A 337 -1.88 10.66 0.55
N ASN A 338 -2.23 10.90 -0.70
CA ASN A 338 -2.15 9.89 -1.74
C ASN A 338 -1.71 10.48 -3.08
N ALA A 339 -1.12 9.62 -3.89
CA ALA A 339 -0.74 9.94 -5.27
C ALA A 339 -0.77 8.68 -6.13
N GLY A 340 -0.97 8.84 -7.43
CA GLY A 340 -1.05 7.72 -8.33
C GLY A 340 -1.44 8.09 -9.75
N ILE A 341 -2.04 7.12 -10.43
CA ILE A 341 -2.42 7.20 -11.83
C ILE A 341 -3.90 6.90 -12.01
N THR A 342 -4.47 7.42 -13.09
CA THR A 342 -5.86 7.18 -13.47
C THR A 342 -5.98 6.90 -14.97
N PHE A 343 -6.84 5.95 -15.29
CA PHE A 343 -7.20 5.57 -16.65
C PHE A 343 -8.69 5.83 -16.81
N ASN A 344 -9.06 6.85 -17.58
CA ASN A 344 -10.44 7.18 -17.87
C ASN A 344 -10.81 6.68 -19.26
N ARG A 345 -11.82 5.82 -19.35
CA ARG A 345 -12.47 5.44 -20.61
C ARG A 345 -13.63 6.37 -20.87
N LEU A 346 -13.64 7.01 -22.03
CA LEU A 346 -14.76 7.81 -22.51
C LEU A 346 -15.91 6.88 -22.92
N LEU A 347 -17.10 7.12 -22.38
CA LEU A 347 -18.32 6.38 -22.70
C LEU A 347 -19.15 7.11 -23.75
N ASN A 348 -19.45 8.37 -23.46
CA ASN A 348 -20.27 9.23 -24.31
C ASN A 348 -19.58 10.59 -24.43
N LEU A 349 -19.61 11.16 -25.63
CA LEU A 349 -19.13 12.51 -25.90
C LEU A 349 -20.14 13.22 -26.79
N ASP A 350 -20.68 14.33 -26.28
CA ASP A 350 -21.46 15.28 -27.06
C ASP A 350 -20.76 16.65 -26.94
N THR A 351 -20.26 17.13 -28.08
CA THR A 351 -19.60 18.43 -28.16
C THR A 351 -20.31 19.27 -29.19
N ARG A 352 -20.57 20.53 -28.87
CA ARG A 352 -21.21 21.48 -29.80
C ARG A 352 -20.52 22.83 -29.75
N VAL A 353 -20.35 23.41 -30.93
CA VAL A 353 -19.93 24.80 -31.11
C VAL A 353 -21.05 25.51 -31.83
N GLN A 354 -21.57 26.55 -31.17
CA GLN A 354 -22.52 27.48 -31.76
C GLN A 354 -21.81 28.81 -31.99
N THR A 355 -21.66 29.18 -33.25
CA THR A 355 -20.95 30.39 -33.69
C THR A 355 -21.91 31.34 -34.36
N VAL A 356 -21.79 32.62 -34.04
CA VAL A 356 -22.41 33.73 -34.75
C VAL A 356 -21.29 34.67 -35.22
N ALA A 357 -21.05 34.69 -36.54
CA ALA A 357 -20.09 35.59 -37.16
C ALA A 357 -20.83 36.77 -37.81
N LYS A 358 -20.49 37.99 -37.39
CA LYS A 358 -21.03 39.22 -37.99
C LYS A 358 -20.02 39.75 -39.00
N HIS A 359 -20.38 39.68 -40.28
CA HIS A 359 -19.64 40.33 -41.36
C HIS A 359 -20.25 41.71 -41.62
N SER A 360 -19.53 42.55 -42.35
CA SER A 360 -20.01 43.90 -42.71
C SER A 360 -21.31 43.88 -43.52
N THR A 361 -21.61 42.77 -44.21
CA THR A 361 -22.72 42.64 -45.17
C THR A 361 -23.75 41.56 -44.82
N TYR A 362 -23.44 40.61 -43.93
CA TYR A 362 -24.36 39.54 -43.52
C TYR A 362 -23.95 38.92 -42.18
N ASN A 363 -24.84 38.13 -41.58
CA ASN A 363 -24.55 37.32 -40.40
C ASN A 363 -24.53 35.84 -40.78
N GLU A 364 -23.56 35.09 -40.26
CA GLU A 364 -23.46 33.64 -40.41
C GLU A 364 -23.66 32.96 -39.06
N VAL A 365 -24.52 31.93 -39.01
CA VAL A 365 -24.73 31.10 -37.81
C VAL A 365 -24.31 29.67 -38.12
N LYS A 366 -23.41 29.10 -37.32
CA LYS A 366 -22.97 27.70 -37.42
C LYS A 366 -23.29 26.97 -36.13
N ASP A 367 -23.90 25.79 -36.24
CA ASP A 367 -24.03 24.82 -35.16
C ASP A 367 -23.47 23.49 -35.67
N ALA A 368 -22.34 23.06 -35.08
CA ALA A 368 -21.63 21.88 -35.52
C ALA A 368 -20.99 21.14 -34.34
N PRO A 369 -20.80 19.82 -34.44
CA PRO A 369 -20.02 19.08 -33.47
C PRO A 369 -18.56 19.57 -33.48
N LEU A 370 -17.97 19.74 -32.30
CA LEU A 370 -16.57 20.15 -32.20
C LEU A 370 -15.62 19.04 -32.66
N ILE A 371 -16.00 17.78 -32.38
CA ILE A 371 -15.17 16.60 -32.55
C ILE A 371 -16.02 15.49 -33.09
N THR A 372 -15.52 14.84 -34.14
CA THR A 372 -16.16 13.71 -34.79
C THR A 372 -15.48 12.37 -34.45
N ASP A 373 -14.21 12.38 -34.03
CA ASP A 373 -13.45 11.17 -33.69
C ASP A 373 -12.57 11.39 -32.43
N PRO A 374 -13.13 11.19 -31.22
CA PRO A 374 -12.40 11.38 -29.97
C PRO A 374 -11.56 10.17 -29.59
N ARG A 375 -10.51 10.40 -28.80
CA ARG A 375 -9.77 9.31 -28.17
C ARG A 375 -10.62 8.63 -27.09
N ASN A 376 -10.70 7.31 -27.18
CA ASN A 376 -11.49 6.49 -26.23
C ASN A 376 -10.92 6.41 -24.82
N PHE A 377 -9.63 6.71 -24.65
CA PHE A 377 -8.91 6.57 -23.38
C PHE A 377 -8.08 7.80 -23.04
N GLU A 378 -8.13 8.18 -21.78
CA GLU A 378 -7.32 9.24 -21.18
C GLU A 378 -6.49 8.64 -20.04
N VAL A 379 -5.21 9.01 -20.00
CA VAL A 379 -4.32 8.67 -18.89
C VAL A 379 -4.01 9.95 -18.14
N GLY A 380 -3.96 9.86 -16.81
CA GLY A 380 -3.65 11.00 -15.96
C GLY A 380 -2.87 10.62 -14.71
N VAL A 381 -2.32 11.65 -14.11
CA VAL A 381 -1.72 11.60 -12.76
C VAL A 381 -2.68 12.24 -11.78
N VAL A 382 -2.66 11.73 -10.56
CA VAL A 382 -3.59 12.14 -9.52
C VAL A 382 -2.88 12.26 -8.18
N ALA A 383 -3.23 13.29 -7.42
CA ALA A 383 -2.72 13.51 -6.06
C ALA A 383 -3.84 14.05 -5.18
N GLY A 384 -3.91 13.61 -3.93
CA GLY A 384 -4.98 13.97 -3.03
C GLY A 384 -4.56 13.98 -1.57
N ALA A 385 -5.35 14.68 -0.77
CA ALA A 385 -5.20 14.76 0.67
C ALA A 385 -6.59 14.68 1.30
N GLY A 386 -6.68 14.06 2.47
CA GLY A 386 -7.95 13.93 3.14
C GLY A 386 -7.83 13.48 4.59
N ILE A 387 -8.98 13.25 5.20
CA ILE A 387 -9.09 12.75 6.57
C ILE A 387 -10.19 11.70 6.65
N LYS A 388 -9.88 10.60 7.33
CA LYS A 388 -10.85 9.60 7.73
C LYS A 388 -11.21 9.78 9.19
N VAL A 389 -12.50 9.87 9.47
CA VAL A 389 -13.08 9.88 10.82
C VAL A 389 -13.98 8.66 10.95
N LYS A 390 -13.55 7.68 11.75
CA LYS A 390 -14.19 6.35 11.86
C LYS A 390 -14.38 5.69 10.48
N LYS A 391 -15.61 5.57 9.99
CA LYS A 391 -15.94 4.95 8.69
C LYS A 391 -16.10 5.94 7.54
N VAL A 392 -16.09 7.24 7.81
CA VAL A 392 -16.31 8.28 6.81
C VAL A 392 -14.98 8.92 6.46
N THR A 393 -14.75 9.16 5.18
CA THR A 393 -13.55 9.82 4.67
C THR A 393 -13.95 11.01 3.81
N ALA A 394 -13.31 12.15 4.02
CA ALA A 394 -13.39 13.31 3.16
C ALA A 394 -12.04 13.52 2.45
N GLU A 395 -12.07 13.74 1.14
CA GLU A 395 -10.88 13.85 0.31
C GLU A 395 -10.99 15.00 -0.70
N LEU A 396 -9.93 15.78 -0.81
CA LEU A 396 -9.70 16.70 -1.92
C LEU A 396 -8.64 16.11 -2.83
N ARG A 397 -8.92 16.08 -4.14
CA ARG A 397 -8.04 15.42 -5.11
C ARG A 397 -7.89 16.27 -6.37
N LEU A 398 -6.68 16.29 -6.92
CA LEU A 398 -6.33 16.93 -8.17
C LEU A 398 -5.98 15.85 -9.18
N GLU A 399 -6.61 15.88 -10.35
CA GLU A 399 -6.32 15.02 -11.49
C GLU A 399 -5.87 15.87 -12.67
N LYS A 400 -4.75 15.49 -13.28
CA LYS A 400 -4.27 16.06 -14.54
C LYS A 400 -4.18 14.93 -15.57
N GLY A 401 -5.00 15.01 -16.60
CA GLY A 401 -5.10 14.00 -17.64
C GLY A 401 -4.89 14.54 -19.04
N SER A 402 -4.59 13.63 -19.97
CA SER A 402 -4.30 13.91 -21.38
C SER A 402 -5.52 14.36 -22.19
N GLY A 403 -6.71 14.41 -21.59
CA GLY A 403 -7.97 14.67 -22.30
C GLY A 403 -8.29 13.65 -23.40
N PHE A 404 -9.23 14.03 -24.28
CA PHE A 404 -9.86 13.18 -25.30
C PHE A 404 -9.47 13.50 -26.75
N LEU A 405 -8.47 14.38 -26.97
CA LEU A 405 -8.06 14.82 -28.31
C LEU A 405 -6.56 14.74 -28.53
N ILE A 406 -6.18 14.11 -29.65
CA ILE A 406 -4.89 14.31 -30.31
C ILE A 406 -5.18 14.41 -31.82
N TYR A 407 -5.48 15.61 -32.31
CA TYR A 407 -5.55 15.89 -33.74
C TYR A 407 -4.23 16.56 -34.16
N GLN A 408 -3.79 16.39 -35.42
CA GLN A 408 -2.43 16.71 -35.88
C GLN A 408 -1.92 18.15 -35.57
N LYS A 409 -2.79 19.08 -35.15
CA LYS A 409 -2.43 20.45 -34.72
C LYS A 409 -3.24 21.00 -33.52
N LEU A 410 -3.98 20.15 -32.78
CA LEU A 410 -4.78 20.55 -31.62
C LEU A 410 -4.77 19.45 -30.54
N SER A 411 -4.27 19.76 -29.35
CA SER A 411 -4.28 18.91 -28.17
C SER A 411 -5.12 19.53 -27.04
N VAL A 412 -5.60 18.71 -26.11
CA VAL A 412 -6.36 19.19 -24.94
C VAL A 412 -5.81 18.60 -23.65
N ASP A 413 -5.52 19.45 -22.68
CA ASP A 413 -5.22 19.03 -21.31
C ASP A 413 -6.49 19.14 -20.45
N LYS A 414 -6.76 18.12 -19.63
CA LYS A 414 -7.86 18.12 -18.66
C LYS A 414 -7.29 18.27 -17.25
N ASN A 415 -7.74 19.28 -16.52
CA ASN A 415 -7.46 19.41 -15.10
C ASN A 415 -8.77 19.30 -14.33
N MET A 416 -8.79 18.51 -13.27
CA MET A 416 -9.99 18.25 -12.50
C MET A 416 -9.70 18.35 -11.00
N LEU A 417 -10.55 19.07 -10.29
CA LEU A 417 -10.56 19.15 -8.83
C LEU A 417 -11.75 18.32 -8.32
N LEU A 418 -11.50 17.36 -7.45
CA LEU A 418 -12.52 16.46 -6.94
C LEU A 418 -12.68 16.63 -5.44
N PHE A 419 -13.94 16.68 -5.01
CA PHE A 419 -14.37 16.65 -3.62
C PHE A 419 -15.12 15.35 -3.40
N LEU A 420 -14.53 14.44 -2.62
CA LEU A 420 -15.03 13.08 -2.45
C LEU A 420 -15.38 12.82 -0.99
N LEU A 421 -16.50 12.14 -0.79
CA LEU A 421 -16.88 11.50 0.45
C LEU A 421 -16.92 9.99 0.22
N SER A 422 -16.28 9.23 1.09
CA SER A 422 -16.36 7.78 1.04
C SER A 422 -16.76 7.17 2.37
N TYR A 423 -17.56 6.11 2.29
CA TYR A 423 -18.00 5.34 3.45
C TYR A 423 -17.47 3.92 3.39
N GLN A 424 -16.77 3.50 4.45
CA GLN A 424 -16.22 2.15 4.59
C GLN A 424 -17.34 1.18 5.01
N ILE A 425 -17.65 0.23 4.13
CA ILE A 425 -18.67 -0.80 4.38
C ILE A 425 -18.09 -1.92 5.26
N LYS A 426 -16.86 -2.33 4.96
CA LYS A 426 -16.13 -3.43 5.60
C LYS A 426 -14.68 -3.01 5.83
#